data_AF-A0A0A1DJM7-F1
#
_entry.id   AF-A0A0A1DJM7-F1
#
_cell.length_a   1.000
_cell.length_b   1.000
_cell.length_c   1.000
_cell.angle_alpha   90.00
_cell.angle_beta   90.00
_cell.angle_gamma   90.00
#
_symmetry.space_group_name_H-M   'P 1'
#
loop_
_entity.id
_entity.type
_entity.pdbx_description
1 polymer ?
#
loop_
_entity_poly.entity_id
_entity_poly.type
_entity_poly.pdbx_seq_one_letter_code
_entity_poly.pdbx_strand_id
1 'polypeptide(L)'
;MSIEAEVPAIWECPRCGLEAESTAGIQREVKAEKPQRTHWDMLLERRSEKELEEILTERLELLRGGEIGPAHLHRANARKRKAAKA
;
A
#
# COMPACT_ATOMS: atom_id res chain seq x y z
N MET A 1 -1.65 -30.58 31.74
CA MET A 1 -2.90 -29.89 31.37
C MET A 1 -3.96 -30.28 32.38
N SER A 2 -4.69 -29.31 32.93
CA SER A 2 -5.85 -29.62 33.78
C SER A 2 -6.92 -30.26 32.91
N ILE A 3 -7.55 -31.32 33.40
CA ILE A 3 -8.57 -32.10 32.67
C ILE A 3 -9.86 -31.30 32.45
N GLU A 4 -10.01 -30.19 33.17
CA GLU A 4 -11.19 -29.32 33.15
C GLU A 4 -11.04 -28.12 32.20
N ALA A 5 -9.86 -27.91 31.59
CA ALA A 5 -9.61 -26.73 30.77
C ALA A 5 -9.85 -27.02 29.27
N GLU A 6 -10.65 -26.18 28.64
CA GLU A 6 -10.87 -26.23 27.19
C GLU A 6 -9.60 -25.82 26.44
N VAL A 7 -9.31 -26.52 25.34
CA VAL A 7 -8.14 -26.24 24.49
C VAL A 7 -8.49 -25.11 23.52
N PRO A 8 -7.69 -24.02 23.47
CA PRO A 8 -8.00 -22.90 22.59
C PRO A 8 -7.72 -23.23 21.11
N ALA A 9 -8.43 -22.55 20.20
CA ALA A 9 -8.21 -22.65 18.76
C ALA A 9 -6.89 -22.01 18.31
N ILE A 10 -6.47 -20.94 19.00
CA ILE A 10 -5.25 -20.18 18.73
C ILE A 10 -4.47 -19.95 20.04
N TRP A 11 -3.14 -19.96 19.95
CA TRP A 11 -2.26 -19.67 21.08
C TRP A 11 -0.91 -19.13 20.60
N GLU A 12 -0.18 -18.42 21.47
CA GLU A 12 1.17 -17.99 21.17
C GLU A 12 2.14 -19.17 21.24
N CYS A 13 2.87 -19.43 20.15
CA CYS A 13 3.83 -20.52 20.12
C CYS A 13 5.02 -20.22 21.04
N PRO A 14 5.30 -21.04 22.06
CA PRO A 14 6.38 -20.80 23.02
C PRO A 14 7.79 -20.89 22.40
N ARG A 15 7.89 -21.36 21.15
CA ARG A 15 9.16 -21.48 20.42
C ARG A 15 9.46 -20.26 19.55
N CYS A 16 8.46 -19.71 18.87
CA CYS A 16 8.68 -18.62 17.88
C CYS A 16 7.89 -17.34 18.17
N GLY A 17 6.98 -17.32 19.15
CA GLY A 17 6.17 -16.16 19.52
C GLY A 17 5.06 -15.80 18.52
N LEU A 18 4.89 -16.58 17.46
CA LEU A 18 3.81 -16.37 16.49
C LEU A 18 2.52 -17.06 16.96
N GLU A 19 1.38 -16.58 16.45
CA GLU A 19 0.09 -17.26 16.62
C GLU A 19 0.13 -18.63 15.93
N ALA A 20 -0.22 -19.68 16.68
CA ALA A 20 -0.33 -21.04 16.21
C ALA A 20 -1.78 -21.52 16.30
N GLU A 21 -2.22 -22.29 15.31
CA GLU A 21 -3.56 -22.87 15.26
C GLU A 21 -3.60 -24.30 15.83
N SER A 22 -4.77 -24.68 16.36
CA SER A 22 -5.01 -26.01 16.90
C SER A 22 -5.07 -27.07 15.81
N THR A 23 -4.29 -28.15 15.98
CA THR A 23 -4.34 -29.32 15.08
C THR A 23 -5.53 -30.24 15.34
N ALA A 24 -6.27 -30.03 16.43
CA ALA A 24 -7.43 -30.83 16.82
C ALA A 24 -8.72 -30.50 16.05
N GLY A 25 -8.63 -29.69 14.99
CA GLY A 25 -9.78 -29.30 14.16
C GLY A 25 -10.66 -28.20 14.76
N ILE A 26 -10.27 -27.62 15.90
CA ILE A 26 -10.95 -26.49 16.53
C ILE A 26 -10.74 -25.25 15.67
N GLN A 27 -11.81 -24.79 15.01
CA GLN A 27 -11.77 -23.63 14.13
C GLN A 27 -11.70 -22.33 14.93
N ARG A 28 -10.88 -21.38 14.48
CA ARG A 28 -10.83 -20.04 15.06
C ARG A 28 -12.08 -19.25 14.69
N GLU A 29 -12.60 -18.49 15.65
CA GLU A 29 -13.68 -17.53 15.38
C GLU A 29 -13.10 -16.32 14.62
N VAL A 30 -13.48 -16.15 13.36
CA VAL A 30 -13.06 -14.99 12.57
C VAL A 30 -14.01 -13.84 12.88
N LYS A 31 -13.53 -12.89 13.69
CA LYS A 31 -14.24 -11.63 13.90
C LYS A 31 -14.01 -10.73 12.70
N ALA A 32 -15.09 -10.10 12.22
CA ALA A 32 -14.98 -9.06 11.21
C ALA A 32 -14.29 -7.84 11.84
N GLU A 33 -12.99 -7.69 11.58
CA GLU A 33 -12.25 -6.53 12.02
C GLU A 33 -12.62 -5.31 11.18
N LYS A 34 -12.71 -4.15 11.84
CA LYS A 34 -12.85 -2.89 11.11
C LYS A 34 -11.55 -2.65 10.33
N PRO A 35 -11.62 -2.35 9.03
CA PRO A 35 -10.42 -2.01 8.28
C PRO A 35 -9.75 -0.80 8.92
N GLN A 36 -8.43 -0.88 9.06
CA GLN A 36 -7.64 0.24 9.54
C GLN A 36 -7.67 1.35 8.49
N ARG A 37 -7.71 2.61 8.94
CA ARG A 37 -7.65 3.75 8.01
C ARG A 37 -6.32 3.74 7.27
N THR A 38 -6.39 3.87 5.96
CA THR A 38 -5.23 3.98 5.09
C THR A 38 -4.85 5.44 4.88
N HIS A 39 -3.64 5.70 4.36
CA HIS A 39 -3.27 7.04 3.91
C HIS A 39 -4.25 7.58 2.86
N TRP A 40 -4.75 6.70 1.98
CA TRP A 40 -5.72 7.05 0.96
C TRP A 40 -7.03 7.55 1.55
N ASP A 41 -7.55 6.87 2.57
CA ASP A 41 -8.77 7.32 3.27
C ASP A 41 -8.57 8.72 3.87
N MET A 42 -7.43 8.93 4.53
CA MET A 42 -7.07 10.24 5.08
C MET A 42 -6.90 11.31 3.98
N LEU A 43 -6.46 10.93 2.78
CA LEU A 43 -6.33 11.84 1.65
C LEU A 43 -7.69 12.28 1.13
N LEU A 44 -8.63 11.35 0.99
CA LEU A 44 -10.00 11.63 0.56
C LEU A 44 -10.81 12.43 1.59
N GLU A 45 -10.44 12.38 2.87
CA GLU A 45 -11.01 13.27 3.90
C GLU A 45 -10.71 14.77 3.64
N ARG A 46 -9.67 15.09 2.86
CA ARG A 46 -9.20 16.48 2.65
C ARG A 46 -9.08 16.91 1.18
N ARG A 47 -9.23 15.99 0.23
CA ARG A 47 -9.15 16.25 -1.21
C ARG A 47 -10.21 15.44 -1.95
N SER A 48 -10.86 16.08 -2.89
CA SER A 48 -11.74 15.42 -3.84
C SER A 48 -10.96 14.66 -4.91
N GLU A 49 -11.59 13.67 -5.52
CA GLU A 49 -10.98 12.93 -6.65
C GLU A 49 -10.61 13.86 -7.82
N LYS A 50 -11.42 14.89 -8.09
CA LYS A 50 -11.15 15.88 -9.15
C LYS A 50 -9.86 16.66 -8.90
N GLU A 51 -9.62 17.12 -7.67
CA GLU A 51 -8.38 17.81 -7.32
C GLU A 51 -7.16 16.87 -7.44
N LEU A 52 -7.34 15.58 -7.14
CA LEU A 52 -6.28 14.59 -7.31
C LEU A 52 -5.99 14.32 -8.80
N GLU A 53 -7.01 14.29 -9.65
CA GLU A 53 -6.87 14.19 -11.11
C GLU A 53 -6.13 15.38 -11.71
N GLU A 54 -6.44 16.60 -11.26
CA GLU A 54 -5.73 17.82 -11.67
C GLU A 54 -4.25 17.75 -11.28
N ILE A 55 -3.94 17.41 -10.02
CA ILE A 55 -2.55 17.25 -9.55
C ILE A 55 -1.83 16.15 -10.34
N LEU A 56 -2.49 15.03 -10.61
CA LEU A 56 -1.90 13.96 -11.41
C LEU A 56 -1.56 14.44 -12.82
N THR A 57 -2.46 15.22 -13.43
CA THR A 57 -2.25 15.79 -14.77
C THR A 57 -1.03 16.72 -14.78
N GLU A 58 -0.93 17.65 -13.83
CA GLU A 58 0.23 18.53 -13.69
C GLU A 58 1.54 17.72 -13.55
N ARG A 59 1.55 16.67 -12.73
CA ARG A 59 2.73 15.81 -12.55
C ARG A 59 3.09 15.04 -13.81
N LEU A 60 2.11 14.56 -14.57
CA LEU A 60 2.34 13.87 -15.82
C LEU A 60 2.90 14.80 -16.89
N GLU A 61 2.48 16.06 -16.93
CA GLU A 61 3.03 17.06 -17.83
C GLU A 61 4.51 17.32 -17.54
N LEU A 62 4.88 17.49 -16.27
CA LEU A 62 6.28 17.64 -15.86
C LEU A 62 7.11 16.40 -16.23
N LEU A 63 6.55 15.20 -16.07
CA LEU A 63 7.22 13.94 -16.41
C LEU A 63 7.45 13.83 -17.93
N ARG A 64 6.42 14.15 -18.73
CA ARG A 64 6.50 14.12 -20.21
C ARG A 64 7.40 15.23 -20.74
N GLY A 65 7.40 16.40 -20.09
CA GLY A 65 8.34 17.51 -20.29
C GLY A 65 9.77 17.16 -19.89
N GLY A 66 9.95 16.09 -19.10
CA GLY A 66 11.26 15.63 -18.64
C GLY A 66 11.89 16.61 -17.67
N GLU A 67 11.06 17.27 -16.87
CA GLU A 67 11.48 18.12 -15.74
C GLU A 67 11.61 17.29 -14.46
N ILE A 68 10.89 16.16 -14.40
CA ILE A 68 10.98 15.15 -13.35
C ILE A 68 11.17 13.76 -13.98
N GLY A 69 11.76 12.83 -13.23
CA GLY A 69 11.91 11.42 -13.64
C GLY A 69 13.37 10.96 -13.73
N PRO A 70 13.60 9.70 -14.12
CA PRO A 70 14.96 9.15 -14.22
C PRO A 70 15.79 9.81 -15.33
N ALA A 71 17.12 9.83 -15.15
CA ALA A 71 18.09 10.52 -16.00
C ALA A 71 17.95 10.27 -17.53
N HIS A 72 17.44 9.10 -17.93
CA HIS A 72 17.24 8.75 -19.33
C HIS A 72 16.12 9.57 -20.00
N LEU A 73 15.10 10.01 -19.25
CA LEU A 73 14.02 10.86 -19.75
C LEU A 73 14.50 12.31 -19.98
N HIS A 74 15.30 12.83 -19.05
CA HIS A 74 15.91 14.16 -19.16
C HIS A 74 16.80 14.29 -20.42
N ARG A 75 17.61 13.26 -20.72
CA ARG A 75 18.50 13.25 -21.89
C ARG A 75 17.74 13.18 -23.22
N ALA A 76 16.64 12.43 -23.28
CA ALA A 76 15.80 12.33 -24.47
C ALA A 76 15.13 13.68 -24.81
N ASN A 77 14.65 14.40 -23.80
CA ASN A 77 14.03 15.71 -24.00
C ASN A 77 15.04 16.82 -24.34
N ALA A 78 16.26 16.79 -23.79
CA ALA A 78 17.33 17.70 -24.22
C ALA A 78 17.67 17.54 -25.72
N ARG A 79 17.70 16.30 -26.22
CA ARG A 79 17.90 16.01 -27.65
C ARG A 79 16.73 16.51 -28.51
N LYS A 80 15.48 16.26 -28.09
CA LYS A 80 14.27 16.77 -28.79
C LYS A 80 14.26 18.31 -28.87
N ARG A 81 14.54 19.01 -27.77
CA ARG A 81 14.62 20.48 -27.75
C ARG A 81 15.72 21.03 -28.66
N LYS A 82 16.86 20.35 -28.75
CA LYS A 82 17.95 20.73 -29.68
C LYS A 82 17.55 20.54 -31.14
N ALA A 83 16.85 19.45 -31.47
CA ALA A 83 16.37 19.18 -32.83
C ALA A 83 15.27 20.16 -33.29
N ALA A 84 14.38 20.58 -32.40
CA ALA A 84 13.32 21.56 -32.72
C ALA A 84 13.81 23.00 -32.90
N LYS A 85 15.08 23.28 -32.58
CA LYS A 85 15.71 24.61 -32.67
C LYS A 85 16.64 24.75 -33.88
N ALA A 86 16.86 23.66 -34.62
CA ALA A 86 17.62 23.62 -35.87
C ALA A 86 16.65 23.65 -37.05
#